data_AF-A0A8H7GB37-F1
#
_entry.id   AF-A0A8H7GB37-F1
#
_cell.length_a   1.000
_cell.length_b   1.000
_cell.length_c   1.000
_cell.angle_alpha   90.00
_cell.angle_beta   90.00
_cell.angle_gamma   90.00
#
_symmetry.space_group_name_H-M   'P 1'
#
loop_
_entity.id
_entity.type
_entity.pdbx_description
1 polymer ?
#
loop_
_entity_poly.entity_id
_entity_poly.type
_entity_poly.pdbx_seq_one_letter_code
_entity_poly.pdbx_strand_id
1 'polypeptide(L)'
;MTEFQFGSGVAVHKFCKTCGSSIGGEVKAADKHMIAINVRLFEDIDVSRLSLKHDDRKSYGTNYVYPHFPSGSDATLDHSLVAYHGNCQCKTVTFTAYLSSLSETEVIEDNCSICAKNGYILAYPKPKDVVFHSGSESLATYTFNTKRIPHRFCQKCGSSVYLDRTALGRDDFGMNVRMFKDVDLNALKYRYFDGKTLL
;
A
#
# COMPACT_ATOMS: atom_id res chain seq x y z
N MET A 1 8.41 -0.99 18.12
CA MET A 1 7.30 -0.34 17.39
C MET A 1 7.82 1.00 16.89
N THR A 2 7.40 1.45 15.71
CA THR A 2 7.77 2.76 15.15
C THR A 2 6.53 3.62 15.03
N GLU A 3 6.70 4.94 15.15
CA GLU A 3 5.62 5.91 15.10
C GLU A 3 5.82 6.90 13.94
N PHE A 4 4.73 7.29 13.31
CA PHE A 4 4.68 8.33 12.28
C PHE A 4 3.58 9.34 12.65
N GLN A 5 3.96 10.61 12.78
CA GLN A 5 3.02 11.69 13.11
C GLN A 5 2.50 12.39 11.85
N PHE A 6 1.22 12.75 11.85
CA PHE A 6 0.57 13.45 10.75
C PHE A 6 -0.60 14.32 11.25
N GLY A 7 -1.27 15.04 10.34
CA GLY A 7 -2.42 15.89 10.68
C GLY A 7 -2.05 17.05 11.62
N SER A 8 -0.94 17.73 11.36
CA SER A 8 -0.41 18.78 12.25
C SER A 8 -0.04 18.29 13.66
N GLY A 9 0.32 17.01 13.79
CA GLY A 9 0.81 16.41 15.04
C GLY A 9 -0.29 15.83 15.94
N VAL A 10 -1.57 15.96 15.57
CA VAL A 10 -2.70 15.44 16.35
C VAL A 10 -2.91 13.93 16.16
N ALA A 11 -2.29 13.33 15.14
CA ALA A 11 -2.45 11.93 14.82
C ALA A 11 -1.11 11.19 14.78
N VAL A 12 -1.09 9.99 15.37
CA VAL A 12 0.06 9.09 15.40
C VAL A 12 -0.35 7.76 14.78
N HIS A 13 0.42 7.29 13.80
CA HIS A 13 0.33 5.94 13.27
C HIS A 13 1.45 5.07 13.86
N LYS A 14 1.09 3.89 14.39
CA LYS A 14 1.99 2.90 14.98
C LYS A 14 2.12 1.70 14.06
N PHE A 15 3.35 1.31 13.72
CA PHE A 15 3.64 0.17 12.84
C PHE A 15 4.82 -0.68 13.33
N CYS A 16 4.88 -1.92 12.84
CA CYS A 16 6.00 -2.81 13.09
C CYS A 16 7.22 -2.39 12.26
N LYS A 17 8.34 -2.08 12.93
CA LYS A 17 9.59 -1.68 12.27
C LYS A 17 10.18 -2.73 11.33
N THR A 18 9.82 -3.99 11.53
CA THR A 18 10.41 -5.13 10.82
C THR A 18 9.66 -5.45 9.53
N CYS A 19 8.32 -5.50 9.58
CA CYS A 19 7.49 -5.97 8.46
C CYS A 19 6.55 -4.89 7.90
N GLY A 20 6.62 -3.66 8.42
CA GLY A 20 5.77 -2.54 8.00
C GLY A 20 4.31 -2.66 8.44
N SER A 21 3.89 -3.76 9.06
CA SER A 21 2.49 -3.97 9.40
C SER A 21 1.95 -2.87 10.31
N SER A 22 0.85 -2.26 9.86
CA SER A 22 0.07 -1.30 10.63
C SER A 22 -0.43 -1.97 11.91
N ILE A 23 -0.08 -1.43 13.07
CA ILE A 23 -0.60 -1.89 14.37
C ILE A 23 -1.86 -1.12 14.74
N GLY A 24 -1.83 0.19 14.51
CA GLY A 24 -2.95 1.06 14.85
C GLY A 24 -2.55 2.53 14.77
N GLY A 25 -3.33 3.35 15.44
CA GLY A 25 -3.06 4.77 15.56
C GLY A 25 -3.91 5.43 16.63
N GLU A 26 -3.56 6.66 16.92
CA GLU A 26 -4.18 7.46 17.96
C GLU A 26 -4.38 8.87 17.42
N VAL A 27 -5.56 9.44 17.65
CA VAL A 27 -5.87 10.82 17.31
C VAL A 27 -6.26 11.54 18.58
N LYS A 28 -5.57 12.65 18.87
CA LYS A 28 -5.80 13.56 19.99
C LYS A 28 -6.02 14.97 19.46
N ALA A 29 -7.28 15.32 19.21
CA ALA A 29 -7.70 16.69 18.92
C ALA A 29 -8.47 17.25 20.13
N ALA A 30 -8.64 18.57 20.20
CA ALA A 30 -9.10 19.32 21.38
C ALA A 30 -10.23 18.63 22.19
N ASP A 31 -11.27 18.14 21.52
CA ASP A 31 -12.43 17.47 22.11
C ASP A 31 -12.57 15.99 21.70
N LYS A 32 -11.60 15.43 20.98
CA LYS A 32 -11.67 14.08 20.40
C LYS A 32 -10.43 13.27 20.72
N HIS A 33 -10.64 12.15 21.40
CA HIS A 33 -9.63 11.13 21.60
C HIS A 33 -10.11 9.80 21.01
N MET A 34 -9.33 9.24 20.09
CA MET A 34 -9.64 7.98 19.45
C MET A 34 -8.38 7.12 19.36
N ILE A 35 -8.52 5.84 19.71
CA ILE A 35 -7.53 4.81 19.45
C ILE A 35 -8.12 3.86 18.42
N ALA A 36 -7.38 3.59 17.35
CA ALA A 36 -7.74 2.63 16.33
C ALA A 36 -6.69 1.51 16.32
N ILE A 37 -7.15 0.27 16.21
CA ILE A 37 -6.30 -0.92 16.06
C ILE A 37 -6.56 -1.49 14.67
N ASN A 38 -5.51 -1.94 13.98
CA ASN A 38 -5.66 -2.64 12.72
C ASN A 38 -6.35 -3.98 12.97
N VAL A 39 -7.62 -4.06 12.58
CA VAL A 39 -8.43 -5.27 12.79
C VAL A 39 -7.84 -6.50 12.11
N ARG A 40 -7.07 -6.34 11.03
CA ARG A 40 -6.40 -7.44 10.31
C ARG A 40 -5.29 -8.13 11.11
N LEU A 41 -4.98 -7.64 12.31
CA LEU A 41 -4.03 -8.28 13.23
C LEU A 41 -4.67 -9.28 14.19
N PHE A 42 -6.00 -9.26 14.34
CA PHE A 42 -6.69 -10.23 15.18
C PHE A 42 -6.71 -11.60 14.49
N GLU A 43 -6.60 -12.65 15.31
CA GLU A 43 -6.73 -14.03 14.84
C GLU A 43 -8.16 -14.30 14.34
N ASP A 44 -8.27 -15.10 13.28
CA ASP A 44 -9.52 -15.59 12.71
C ASP A 44 -10.58 -14.52 12.38
N ILE A 45 -10.13 -13.30 12.10
CA ILE A 45 -11.00 -12.22 11.63
C ILE A 45 -11.24 -12.33 10.12
N ASP A 46 -12.51 -12.52 9.74
CA ASP A 46 -12.94 -12.35 8.36
C ASP A 46 -13.39 -10.90 8.15
N VAL A 47 -12.50 -10.09 7.56
CA VAL A 47 -12.78 -8.67 7.31
C VAL A 47 -13.95 -8.44 6.36
N SER A 48 -14.30 -9.42 5.51
CA SER A 48 -15.43 -9.31 4.59
C SER A 48 -16.79 -9.38 5.29
N ARG A 49 -16.82 -9.95 6.51
CA ARG A 49 -18.03 -10.12 7.32
C ARG A 49 -18.26 -9.01 8.34
N LEU A 50 -17.35 -8.03 8.40
CA LEU A 50 -17.46 -6.90 9.33
C LEU A 50 -18.46 -5.87 8.80
N SER A 51 -19.30 -5.33 9.69
CA SER A 51 -20.09 -4.14 9.38
C SER A 51 -19.18 -2.91 9.40
N LEU A 52 -18.92 -2.35 8.22
CA LEU A 52 -18.03 -1.20 8.07
C LEU A 52 -18.80 0.10 8.22
N LYS A 53 -18.41 0.92 9.20
CA LYS A 53 -18.77 2.34 9.24
C LYS A 53 -17.70 3.13 8.48
N HIS A 54 -18.09 3.74 7.37
CA HIS A 54 -17.22 4.65 6.65
C HIS A 54 -17.15 6.00 7.37
N ASP A 55 -15.94 6.49 7.56
CA ASP A 55 -15.63 7.78 8.19
C ASP A 55 -14.52 8.44 7.38
N ASP A 56 -14.82 9.60 6.78
CA ASP A 56 -13.86 10.32 5.94
C ASP A 56 -12.83 11.10 6.75
N ARG A 57 -13.07 11.27 8.05
CA ARG A 57 -12.23 12.00 9.02
C ARG A 57 -11.77 13.38 8.55
N LYS A 58 -12.46 14.00 7.57
CA LYS A 58 -12.08 15.33 7.06
C LYS A 58 -12.16 16.41 8.14
N SER A 59 -13.00 16.19 9.15
CA SER A 59 -13.16 17.08 10.30
C SER A 59 -12.02 17.03 11.32
N TYR A 60 -11.06 16.10 11.22
CA TYR A 60 -10.02 15.89 12.23
C TYR A 60 -8.71 16.64 11.97
N GLY A 61 -8.58 17.35 10.84
CA GLY A 61 -7.37 18.08 10.49
C GLY A 61 -7.35 18.53 9.04
N THR A 62 -6.17 18.85 8.53
CA THR A 62 -6.01 19.18 7.12
C THR A 62 -6.11 17.94 6.25
N ASN A 63 -6.74 18.09 5.09
CA ASN A 63 -6.83 17.01 4.11
C ASN A 63 -5.45 16.58 3.64
N TYR A 64 -5.33 15.30 3.31
CA TYR A 64 -4.13 14.78 2.68
C TYR A 64 -3.95 15.44 1.31
N VAL A 65 -2.79 16.06 1.10
CA VAL A 65 -2.40 16.62 -0.20
C VAL A 65 -1.35 15.73 -0.82
N TYR A 66 -1.66 15.11 -1.95
CA TYR A 66 -0.69 14.33 -2.72
C TYR A 66 0.55 15.17 -3.09
N PRO A 67 1.75 14.56 -3.16
CA PRO A 67 2.93 15.26 -3.67
C PRO A 67 2.75 15.60 -5.15
N HIS A 68 3.60 16.49 -5.66
CA HIS A 68 3.70 16.70 -7.10
C HIS A 68 4.34 15.49 -7.76
N PHE A 69 3.77 15.04 -8.88
CA PHE A 69 4.33 13.97 -9.70
C PHE A 69 4.85 14.56 -11.01
N PRO A 70 6.01 14.09 -11.51
CA PRO A 70 6.54 14.56 -12.79
C PRO A 70 5.52 14.41 -13.93
N SER A 71 5.43 15.43 -14.79
CA SER A 71 4.52 15.43 -15.95
C SER A 71 5.23 14.93 -17.20
N GLY A 72 4.87 13.74 -17.69
CA GLY A 72 5.36 13.14 -18.96
C GLY A 72 6.85 12.77 -18.95
N SER A 73 7.40 11.95 -19.85
CA SER A 73 6.88 11.06 -20.88
C SER A 73 8.04 10.08 -21.13
N ASP A 74 7.96 8.84 -20.66
CA ASP A 74 8.94 7.85 -21.12
C ASP A 74 8.54 7.49 -22.56
N ALA A 75 9.28 8.07 -23.52
CA ALA A 75 9.07 7.90 -24.97
C ALA A 75 9.25 6.44 -25.45
N THR A 76 9.50 5.52 -24.53
CA THR A 76 9.70 4.09 -24.74
C THR A 76 8.55 3.22 -24.19
N LEU A 77 7.54 3.84 -23.57
CA LEU A 77 6.39 3.12 -23.04
C LEU A 77 5.40 2.77 -24.15
N ASP A 78 4.88 1.56 -24.05
CA ASP A 78 3.76 1.10 -24.86
C ASP A 78 2.56 2.05 -24.66
N HIS A 79 2.06 2.63 -25.75
CA HIS A 79 0.95 3.58 -25.75
C HIS A 79 -0.38 2.99 -25.24
N SER A 80 -0.46 1.67 -25.05
CA SER A 80 -1.60 0.99 -24.41
C SER A 80 -1.57 1.05 -22.88
N LEU A 81 -0.47 1.49 -22.25
CA LEU A 81 -0.33 1.56 -20.80
C LEU A 81 -0.83 2.89 -20.24
N VAL A 82 -1.48 2.81 -19.08
CA VAL A 82 -1.95 3.94 -18.29
C VAL A 82 -0.98 4.22 -17.15
N ALA A 83 -0.69 5.49 -16.91
CA ALA A 83 0.16 5.93 -15.82
C ALA A 83 -0.63 6.00 -14.50
N TYR A 84 -0.17 5.28 -13.48
CA TYR A 84 -0.68 5.34 -12.12
C TYR A 84 0.37 5.93 -11.19
N HIS A 85 0.15 7.17 -10.76
CA HIS A 85 1.01 7.84 -9.79
C HIS A 85 0.71 7.34 -8.38
N GLY A 86 1.74 7.07 -7.59
CA GLY A 86 1.57 6.61 -6.22
C GLY A 86 2.66 7.06 -5.28
N ASN A 87 2.35 7.04 -3.99
CA ASN A 87 3.30 7.41 -2.96
C ASN A 87 2.97 6.73 -1.61
N CYS A 88 3.98 6.62 -0.75
CA CYS A 88 3.75 6.20 0.63
C CYS A 88 3.06 7.33 1.43
N GLN A 89 2.49 7.00 2.61
CA GLN A 89 1.72 7.96 3.40
C GLN A 89 2.52 9.26 3.71
N CYS A 90 3.80 9.15 4.08
CA CYS A 90 4.64 10.30 4.39
C CYS A 90 5.22 11.02 3.17
N LYS A 91 4.84 10.63 1.95
CA LYS A 91 5.28 11.23 0.66
C LYS A 91 6.77 11.11 0.35
N THR A 92 7.55 10.40 1.18
CA THR A 92 8.99 10.20 0.93
C THR A 92 9.20 9.35 -0.33
N VAL A 93 8.50 8.23 -0.41
CA VAL A 93 8.54 7.34 -1.58
C VAL A 93 7.48 7.81 -2.57
N THR A 94 7.89 8.18 -3.78
CA THR A 94 6.98 8.51 -4.89
C THR A 94 7.36 7.72 -6.12
N PHE A 95 6.36 7.30 -6.89
CA PHE A 95 6.58 6.44 -8.05
C PHE A 95 5.45 6.60 -9.07
N THR A 96 5.67 6.05 -10.26
CA THR A 96 4.65 5.85 -11.29
C THR A 96 4.78 4.44 -11.82
N ALA A 97 3.65 3.72 -11.83
CA ALA A 97 3.55 2.42 -12.46
C ALA A 97 2.74 2.57 -13.76
N TYR A 98 3.27 2.02 -14.84
CA TYR A 98 2.60 1.95 -16.13
C TYR A 98 2.08 0.52 -16.31
N LEU A 99 0.77 0.39 -16.48
CA LEU A 99 0.11 -0.90 -16.67
C LEU A 99 -1.17 -0.72 -17.48
N SER A 100 -1.75 -1.82 -17.96
CA SER A 100 -3.09 -1.81 -18.53
C SER A 100 -4.10 -1.20 -17.54
N SER A 101 -5.17 -0.62 -18.07
CA SER A 101 -6.20 0.04 -17.27
C SER A 101 -6.67 -0.87 -16.13
N LEU A 102 -6.70 -0.35 -14.90
CA LEU A 102 -7.23 -1.04 -13.72
C LEU A 102 -8.73 -1.37 -13.85
N SER A 103 -9.45 -0.73 -14.77
CA SER A 103 -10.83 -1.10 -15.10
C SER A 103 -10.93 -2.38 -15.95
N GLU A 104 -9.83 -2.77 -16.60
CA GLU A 104 -9.74 -3.93 -17.49
C GLU A 104 -8.88 -5.05 -16.90
N THR A 105 -8.07 -4.73 -15.88
CA THR A 105 -7.13 -5.66 -15.24
C THR A 105 -7.70 -6.17 -13.92
N GLU A 106 -7.52 -7.47 -13.65
CA GLU A 106 -7.81 -8.02 -12.33
C GLU A 106 -6.68 -7.66 -11.34
N VAL A 107 -7.05 -7.06 -10.20
CA VAL A 107 -6.16 -6.91 -9.06
C VAL A 107 -6.24 -8.14 -8.16
N ILE A 108 -5.13 -8.51 -7.54
CA ILE A 108 -5.08 -9.67 -6.65
C ILE A 108 -5.19 -9.24 -5.19
N GLU A 109 -6.15 -9.82 -4.48
CA GLU A 109 -6.18 -9.84 -3.01
C GLU A 109 -5.87 -11.27 -2.53
N ASP A 110 -4.93 -11.38 -1.62
CA ASP A 110 -4.45 -12.66 -1.07
C ASP A 110 -4.69 -12.70 0.44
N ASN A 111 -5.14 -13.84 0.95
CA ASN A 111 -5.38 -14.08 2.37
C ASN A 111 -4.13 -14.60 3.13
N CYS A 112 -2.97 -14.68 2.47
CA CYS A 112 -1.71 -15.02 3.11
C CYS A 112 -1.44 -14.13 4.34
N SER A 113 -0.72 -14.64 5.34
CA SER A 113 -0.60 -13.93 6.63
C SER A 113 -0.08 -12.49 6.53
N ILE A 114 0.92 -12.22 5.68
CA ILE A 114 1.41 -10.85 5.44
C ILE A 114 0.45 -10.03 4.55
N CYS A 115 -0.17 -10.69 3.56
CA CYS A 115 -1.12 -10.10 2.61
C CYS A 115 -2.34 -9.54 3.35
N ALA A 116 -2.93 -10.38 4.19
CA ALA A 116 -4.05 -10.07 5.05
C ALA A 116 -3.71 -8.93 6.03
N LYS A 117 -2.60 -9.02 6.76
CA LYS A 117 -2.19 -8.03 7.79
C LYS A 117 -1.89 -6.65 7.19
N ASN A 118 -1.27 -6.60 6.02
CA ASN A 118 -0.88 -5.35 5.36
C ASN A 118 -1.95 -4.83 4.39
N GLY A 119 -3.02 -5.60 4.16
CA GLY A 119 -4.14 -5.21 3.30
C GLY A 119 -3.74 -5.01 1.83
N TYR A 120 -2.83 -5.84 1.33
CA TYR A 120 -2.34 -5.75 -0.04
C TYR A 120 -3.47 -5.98 -1.07
N ILE A 121 -3.55 -5.08 -2.05
CA ILE A 121 -4.31 -5.26 -3.29
C ILE A 121 -3.33 -4.98 -4.43
N LEU A 122 -3.04 -5.98 -5.24
CA LEU A 122 -1.85 -5.97 -6.09
C LEU A 122 -2.21 -5.90 -7.58
N ALA A 123 -1.56 -4.98 -8.28
CA ALA A 123 -1.46 -4.98 -9.73
C ALA A 123 -0.02 -5.33 -10.15
N TYR A 124 0.15 -5.92 -11.33
CA TYR A 124 1.42 -6.56 -11.72
C TYR A 124 2.07 -5.94 -12.97
N PRO A 125 2.61 -4.70 -12.90
CA PRO A 125 3.45 -4.15 -13.96
C PRO A 125 4.80 -4.86 -14.03
N LYS A 126 5.49 -4.75 -15.17
CA LYS A 126 6.88 -5.17 -15.27
C LYS A 126 7.78 -4.20 -14.50
N PRO A 127 8.96 -4.64 -14.02
CA PRO A 127 9.91 -3.75 -13.35
C PRO A 127 10.31 -2.54 -14.19
N LYS A 128 10.49 -2.73 -15.50
CA LYS A 128 10.82 -1.64 -16.45
C LYS A 128 9.71 -0.59 -16.60
N ASP A 129 8.48 -0.96 -16.24
CA ASP A 129 7.29 -0.11 -16.34
C ASP A 129 6.96 0.54 -14.98
N VAL A 130 7.92 0.54 -14.02
CA VAL A 130 7.79 1.23 -12.73
C VAL A 130 8.97 2.18 -12.54
N VAL A 131 8.66 3.47 -12.39
CA VAL A 131 9.64 4.52 -12.17
C VAL A 131 9.49 5.04 -10.74
N PHE A 132 10.54 4.92 -9.93
CA PHE A 132 10.62 5.58 -8.63
C PHE A 132 11.20 6.99 -8.79
N HIS A 133 10.43 8.00 -8.42
CA HIS A 133 10.83 9.42 -8.56
C HIS A 133 11.60 9.91 -7.34
N SER A 134 11.27 9.40 -6.16
CA SER A 134 11.95 9.77 -4.92
C SER A 134 11.87 8.67 -3.86
N GLY A 135 12.84 8.65 -2.95
CA GLY A 135 12.76 7.94 -1.68
C GLY A 135 12.87 6.42 -1.76
N SER A 136 13.36 5.85 -2.86
CA SER A 136 13.51 4.40 -2.99
C SER A 136 14.49 3.82 -1.96
N GLU A 137 15.47 4.60 -1.51
CA GLU A 137 16.39 4.27 -0.41
C GLU A 137 15.70 4.23 0.95
N SER A 138 14.52 4.84 1.07
CA SER A 138 13.68 4.80 2.28
C SER A 138 12.76 3.57 2.32
N LEU A 139 12.89 2.63 1.38
CA LEU A 139 12.19 1.35 1.39
C LEU A 139 12.97 0.31 2.20
N ALA A 140 12.35 -0.17 3.28
CA ALA A 140 12.80 -1.35 4.00
C ALA A 140 12.28 -2.62 3.33
N THR A 141 12.97 -3.73 3.58
CA THR A 141 12.63 -5.04 3.04
C THR A 141 12.26 -6.00 4.15
N TYR A 142 11.16 -6.71 3.95
CA TYR A 142 10.78 -7.84 4.76
C TYR A 142 10.56 -9.07 3.89
N THR A 143 11.17 -10.19 4.28
CA THR A 143 11.00 -11.49 3.64
C THR A 143 10.57 -12.51 4.69
N PHE A 144 9.64 -13.39 4.36
CA PHE A 144 9.13 -14.42 5.26
C PHE A 144 9.03 -15.78 4.54
N ASN A 145 8.74 -16.84 5.30
CA ASN A 145 8.67 -18.21 4.81
C ASN A 145 9.91 -18.59 3.97
N THR A 146 9.76 -18.81 2.66
CA THR A 146 10.84 -19.19 1.73
C THR A 146 11.85 -18.07 1.50
N LYS A 147 11.57 -16.86 1.99
CA LYS A 147 12.36 -15.64 1.86
C LYS A 147 12.59 -15.18 0.41
N ARG A 148 11.75 -15.64 -0.53
CA ARG A 148 11.92 -15.37 -1.96
C ARG A 148 11.19 -14.14 -2.47
N ILE A 149 10.24 -13.59 -1.72
CA ILE A 149 9.47 -12.41 -2.13
C ILE A 149 9.80 -11.27 -1.17
N PRO A 150 10.68 -10.34 -1.55
CA PRO A 150 10.87 -9.09 -0.82
C PRO A 150 9.59 -8.25 -0.80
N HIS A 151 9.03 -8.03 0.38
CA HIS A 151 7.99 -7.03 0.62
C HIS A 151 8.65 -5.70 0.97
N ARG A 152 8.34 -4.66 0.19
CA ARG A 152 9.01 -3.36 0.24
C ARG A 152 8.05 -2.34 0.83
N PHE A 153 8.43 -1.76 1.97
CA PHE A 153 7.60 -0.82 2.72
C PHE A 153 8.38 0.43 3.11
N CYS A 154 7.71 1.56 3.24
CA CYS A 154 8.38 2.79 3.65
C CYS A 154 8.78 2.72 5.13
N GLN A 155 10.08 2.79 5.43
CA GLN A 155 10.58 2.68 6.81
C GLN A 155 10.16 3.86 7.71
N LYS A 156 9.72 4.98 7.11
CA LYS A 156 9.29 6.18 7.84
C LYS A 156 7.82 6.14 8.28
N CYS A 157 6.94 5.46 7.53
CA CYS A 157 5.50 5.48 7.80
C CYS A 157 4.81 4.11 7.75
N GLY A 158 5.53 3.02 7.45
CA GLY A 158 4.97 1.67 7.43
C GLY A 158 4.18 1.32 6.17
N SER A 159 3.90 2.26 5.26
CA SER A 159 3.15 1.99 4.03
C SER A 159 3.80 0.87 3.22
N SER A 160 3.04 -0.20 2.98
CA SER A 160 3.43 -1.34 2.14
C SER A 160 3.30 -0.96 0.66
N VAL A 161 4.43 -0.79 -0.03
CA VAL A 161 4.48 -0.19 -1.37
C VAL A 161 4.39 -1.25 -2.47
N TYR A 162 5.26 -2.25 -2.46
CA TYR A 162 5.25 -3.29 -3.48
C TYR A 162 5.90 -4.60 -3.02
N LEU A 163 5.68 -5.66 -3.79
CA LEU A 163 6.39 -6.93 -3.69
C LEU A 163 7.33 -7.08 -4.87
N ASP A 164 8.58 -7.42 -4.61
CA ASP A 164 9.54 -7.77 -5.64
C ASP A 164 9.41 -9.27 -5.95
N ARG A 165 8.95 -9.62 -7.15
CA ARG A 165 8.82 -11.03 -7.58
C ARG A 165 9.89 -11.42 -8.58
N THR A 166 10.85 -10.54 -8.86
CA THR A 166 11.98 -10.82 -9.75
C THR A 166 12.88 -11.93 -9.20
N ALA A 167 13.00 -12.02 -7.87
CA ALA A 167 13.69 -13.10 -7.19
C ALA A 167 13.03 -14.49 -7.35
N LEU A 168 11.79 -14.55 -7.85
CA LEU A 168 11.11 -15.79 -8.26
C LEU A 168 11.32 -16.13 -9.74
N GLY A 169 12.16 -15.38 -10.47
CA GLY A 169 12.30 -15.50 -11.92
C GLY A 169 11.10 -14.95 -12.70
N ARG A 170 10.25 -14.13 -12.07
CA ARG A 170 9.14 -13.44 -12.74
C ARG A 170 9.58 -12.05 -13.22
N ASP A 171 9.00 -11.59 -14.31
CA ASP A 171 9.23 -10.23 -14.83
C ASP A 171 8.13 -9.27 -14.37
N ASP A 172 7.80 -9.27 -13.07
CA ASP A 172 6.77 -8.41 -12.50
C ASP A 172 7.08 -7.93 -11.06
N PHE A 173 6.51 -6.78 -10.71
CA PHE A 173 6.33 -6.34 -9.33
C PHE A 173 4.86 -6.49 -8.93
N GLY A 174 4.57 -6.74 -7.66
CA GLY A 174 3.22 -6.58 -7.11
C GLY A 174 3.05 -5.20 -6.51
N MET A 175 2.54 -4.23 -7.25
CA MET A 175 2.34 -2.85 -6.77
C MET A 175 1.04 -2.77 -5.96
N ASN A 176 1.11 -2.23 -4.74
CA ASN A 176 -0.07 -2.05 -3.91
C ASN A 176 -0.92 -0.88 -4.42
N VAL A 177 -2.06 -1.15 -5.02
CA VAL A 177 -2.93 -0.13 -5.64
C VAL A 177 -3.48 0.87 -4.62
N ARG A 178 -3.46 0.54 -3.33
CA ARG A 178 -3.82 1.48 -2.24
C ARG A 178 -2.88 2.69 -2.15
N MET A 179 -1.68 2.59 -2.74
CA MET A 179 -0.71 3.67 -2.80
C MET A 179 -0.91 4.58 -4.01
N PHE A 180 -1.74 4.16 -4.98
CA PHE A 180 -2.05 4.99 -6.13
C PHE A 180 -2.98 6.14 -5.75
N LYS A 181 -2.75 7.28 -6.40
CA LYS A 181 -3.57 8.47 -6.28
C LYS A 181 -4.92 8.22 -6.96
N ASP A 182 -5.99 8.61 -6.27
CA ASP A 182 -7.37 8.67 -6.80
C ASP A 182 -7.91 7.36 -7.41
N VAL A 183 -7.49 6.19 -6.88
CA VAL A 183 -8.07 4.89 -7.27
C VAL A 183 -9.28 4.56 -6.40
N ASP A 184 -10.45 4.38 -7.04
CA ASP A 184 -11.63 3.82 -6.38
C ASP A 184 -11.51 2.30 -6.28
N LEU A 185 -11.21 1.82 -5.08
CA LEU A 185 -11.04 0.40 -4.79
C LEU A 185 -12.33 -0.41 -4.96
N ASN A 186 -13.52 0.22 -4.90
CA ASN A 186 -14.80 -0.47 -5.05
C ASN A 186 -15.14 -0.74 -6.52
N ALA A 187 -14.51 -0.03 -7.45
CA ALA A 187 -14.71 -0.19 -8.90
C ALA A 187 -13.74 -1.19 -9.54
N LEU A 188 -12.80 -1.75 -8.76
CA LEU A 188 -11.80 -2.69 -9.27
C LEU A 188 -12.37 -4.10 -9.44
N LYS A 189 -11.82 -4.84 -10.41
CA LYS A 189 -12.09 -6.27 -10.60
C LYS A 189 -11.11 -7.07 -9.74
N TYR A 190 -11.62 -7.86 -8.79
CA TYR A 190 -10.80 -8.64 -7.88
C TYR A 190 -10.66 -10.09 -8.35
N ARG A 191 -9.43 -10.59 -8.34
CA ARG A 191 -9.13 -12.01 -8.33
C ARG A 191 -8.62 -12.38 -6.94
N TYR A 192 -9.38 -13.23 -6.25
CA TYR A 192 -9.01 -13.71 -4.93
C TYR A 192 -8.02 -14.88 -5.03
N PHE A 193 -6.97 -14.83 -4.23
CA PHE A 193 -5.98 -15.89 -4.11
C PHE A 193 -5.97 -16.44 -2.68
N ASP A 194 -6.02 -17.76 -2.55
CA ASP A 194 -5.94 -18.45 -1.25
C ASP A 194 -4.49 -18.85 -0.94
N GLY A 195 -3.68 -17.90 -0.49
CA GLY A 195 -2.31 -18.13 -0.06
C GLY A 195 -2.18 -18.81 1.30
N LYS A 196 -3.25 -18.87 2.11
CA LYS A 196 -3.24 -19.53 3.43
C LYS A 196 -2.97 -21.02 3.34
N THR A 197 -3.35 -21.67 2.24
CA THR A 197 -3.10 -23.12 2.02
C THR A 197 -1.72 -23.42 1.43
N LEU A 198 -0.93 -22.39 1.11
CA LEU A 198 0.34 -22.50 0.39
C LEU A 198 1.58 -22.10 1.21
N LEU A 199 1.40 -21.58 2.43
CA LEU A 199 2.46 -20.97 3.25
C LEU A 199 2.43 -21.40 4.71
#